data_AF-A0A319BBA5-F1
#
_entry.id   AF-A0A319BBA5-F1
#
_cell.length_a   1.000
_cell.length_b   1.000
_cell.length_c   1.000
_cell.angle_alpha   90.00
_cell.angle_beta   90.00
_cell.angle_gamma   90.00
#
_symmetry.space_group_name_H-M   'P 1'
#
loop_
_entity.id
_entity.type
_entity.pdbx_description
1 polymer ?
#
loop_
_entity_poly.entity_id
_entity_poly.type
_entity_poly.pdbx_seq_one_letter_code
_entity_poly.pdbx_strand_id
1 'polypeptide(L)'
;MPLRITSSHKAVYVPSSDTAPDSSDLSELSEDDDLGPDDSEEDDTLFDHTGYEIGPAIATRQLSIHHYNVKEWDTRDAYRELYKYWKQTIIKSFAIEDTFHHDDSETHNNITVKALIPTWPGYMGFIRYSKTTGTITFINADAYLLQSTNTPEDNNNNNDALFQFQNDRLKAVAHVLLLSGFNIQITSRNHIWTFNLPLSPVPSPSPNKNNPRVSCTVNTLAYTYTHTHFPNNNLTITITTTSQSLQPQTFRTWLHTSLHLTLPSQNKNTIPTPHGTILLDPTHSGTLYLNGILLPESSFPRAQYKYGYDFQYGISTTSGRRLASPLHELDLVCCIWDAAICEKSVYAVPRFVDMVLGRPWVVDIMGLDDGGGMGDEAVEAVWWAIVVRGYYCCEEGQVADGIVLQGW
;
A
#
# COMPACT_ATOMS: atom_id res chain seq x y z
N MET A 1 29.06 -5.91 7.73
CA MET A 1 29.58 -4.60 7.26
C MET A 1 28.39 -3.69 7.04
N PRO A 2 28.32 -2.52 7.69
CA PRO A 2 27.18 -1.62 7.53
C PRO A 2 27.30 -0.85 6.21
N LEU A 3 26.20 -0.78 5.47
CA LEU A 3 26.10 -0.05 4.21
C LEU A 3 25.98 1.45 4.53
N ARG A 4 27.06 2.22 4.29
CA ARG A 4 26.99 3.69 4.25
C ARG A 4 26.36 4.12 2.94
N ILE A 5 25.24 4.84 3.02
CA ILE A 5 24.62 5.50 1.87
C ILE A 5 25.21 6.91 1.80
N THR A 6 25.88 7.24 0.70
CA THR A 6 26.37 8.60 0.42
C THR A 6 25.34 9.37 -0.40
N SER A 7 25.38 10.70 -0.27
CA SER A 7 24.43 11.72 -0.77
C SER A 7 24.19 11.77 -2.30
N SER A 8 24.69 10.82 -3.09
CA SER A 8 24.62 10.89 -4.56
C SER A 8 24.22 9.58 -5.26
N HIS A 9 23.64 8.60 -4.56
CA HIS A 9 23.21 7.34 -5.19
C HIS A 9 21.70 7.10 -5.10
N LYS A 10 21.06 7.27 -6.27
CA LYS A 10 19.77 6.65 -6.61
C LYS A 10 20.01 5.13 -6.58
N ALA A 11 19.31 4.40 -5.71
CA ALA A 11 19.41 2.94 -5.67
C ALA A 11 18.91 2.36 -7.00
N VAL A 12 19.85 1.99 -7.88
CA VAL A 12 19.57 1.20 -9.09
C VAL A 12 19.84 -0.25 -8.72
N TYR A 13 18.80 -1.07 -8.77
CA TYR A 13 18.94 -2.52 -8.72
C TYR A 13 19.62 -2.98 -10.02
N VAL A 14 20.88 -3.40 -9.92
CA VAL A 14 21.59 -4.12 -10.97
C VAL A 14 21.56 -5.60 -10.57
N PRO A 15 20.88 -6.48 -11.31
CA PRO A 15 20.98 -7.92 -11.09
C PRO A 15 22.45 -8.33 -11.33
N SER A 16 23.11 -8.88 -10.33
CA SER A 16 24.45 -9.46 -10.49
C SER A 16 24.31 -10.69 -11.40
N SER A 17 24.81 -10.58 -12.63
CA SER A 17 25.08 -11.71 -13.51
C SER A 17 26.31 -12.43 -12.97
N ASP A 18 26.13 -13.32 -11.99
CA ASP A 18 27.04 -14.42 -11.70
C ASP A 18 26.51 -15.16 -10.48
N THR A 19 25.61 -16.10 -10.73
CA THR A 19 25.37 -17.28 -9.88
C THR A 19 24.44 -18.19 -10.67
N ALA A 20 25.05 -19.01 -11.52
CA ALA A 20 24.39 -20.15 -12.14
C ALA A 20 23.89 -21.08 -11.02
N PRO A 21 22.61 -21.50 -11.03
CA PRO A 21 22.19 -22.59 -10.18
C PRO A 21 22.69 -23.91 -10.77
N ASP A 22 23.52 -24.55 -9.95
CA ASP A 22 24.04 -25.90 -10.03
C ASP A 22 22.96 -26.90 -10.48
N SER A 23 23.17 -27.47 -11.66
CA SER A 23 22.35 -28.52 -12.26
C SER A 23 22.89 -29.87 -11.80
N SER A 24 22.35 -30.38 -10.71
CA SER A 24 22.68 -31.72 -10.22
C SER A 24 21.49 -32.34 -9.49
N ASP A 25 20.42 -32.65 -10.25
CA ASP A 25 19.56 -33.79 -9.93
C ASP A 25 18.67 -34.16 -11.14
N LEU A 26 19.23 -34.91 -12.08
CA LEU A 26 18.48 -35.68 -13.06
C LEU A 26 19.15 -37.06 -13.17
N SER A 27 18.62 -38.00 -12.40
CA SER A 27 18.86 -39.43 -12.56
C SER A 27 17.49 -40.11 -12.66
N GLU A 28 17.39 -41.13 -13.52
CA GLU A 28 16.27 -42.07 -13.67
C GLU A 28 15.12 -41.52 -14.56
N LEU A 29 14.75 -42.09 -15.71
CA LEU A 29 14.77 -43.47 -16.20
C LEU A 29 14.76 -43.54 -17.75
N SER A 30 15.54 -44.52 -18.29
CA SER A 30 15.39 -45.39 -19.50
C SER A 30 14.50 -44.93 -20.67
N GLU A 31 15.01 -44.81 -21.91
CA GLU A 31 15.27 -45.90 -22.88
C GLU A 31 14.02 -46.75 -23.20
N ASP A 32 13.38 -46.53 -24.35
CA ASP A 32 13.37 -47.50 -25.47
C ASP A 32 12.50 -47.03 -26.65
N ASP A 33 13.02 -47.35 -27.84
CA ASP A 33 12.50 -47.12 -29.19
C ASP A 33 11.16 -47.83 -29.47
N ASP A 34 10.30 -47.25 -30.31
CA ASP A 34 9.86 -47.97 -31.52
C ASP A 34 9.23 -47.03 -32.57
N LEU A 35 9.64 -47.23 -33.82
CA LEU A 35 9.13 -46.57 -35.01
C LEU A 35 8.05 -47.45 -35.65
N GLY A 36 6.91 -46.84 -36.01
CA GLY A 36 5.98 -47.42 -36.96
C GLY A 36 5.10 -46.35 -37.60
N PRO A 37 5.09 -46.20 -38.94
CA PRO A 37 4.04 -45.48 -39.65
C PRO A 37 2.85 -46.42 -39.87
N ASP A 38 1.64 -45.89 -40.08
CA ASP A 38 0.82 -46.13 -41.28
C ASP A 38 -0.67 -45.79 -41.05
N ASP A 39 -1.20 -45.01 -41.98
CA ASP A 39 -2.52 -45.03 -42.61
C ASP A 39 -3.88 -45.02 -41.88
N SER A 40 -4.79 -44.30 -42.58
CA SER A 40 -6.25 -44.44 -42.67
C SER A 40 -7.11 -43.91 -41.52
N GLU A 41 -8.34 -43.44 -41.69
CA GLU A 41 -9.15 -42.86 -42.77
C GLU A 41 -10.32 -42.18 -42.01
N GLU A 42 -11.02 -41.30 -42.71
CA GLU A 42 -12.32 -40.68 -42.41
C GLU A 42 -13.20 -41.32 -41.30
N ASP A 43 -13.71 -40.48 -40.38
CA ASP A 43 -15.05 -40.68 -39.83
C ASP A 43 -15.77 -39.33 -39.64
N ASP A 44 -16.59 -39.02 -40.65
CA ASP A 44 -17.64 -38.02 -40.65
C ASP A 44 -18.76 -38.47 -39.68
N THR A 45 -18.81 -37.87 -38.48
CA THR A 45 -20.07 -37.82 -37.72
C THR A 45 -20.41 -36.40 -37.28
N LEU A 46 -21.01 -35.70 -38.23
CA LEU A 46 -22.25 -34.94 -38.08
C LEU A 46 -22.89 -35.04 -36.66
N PHE A 47 -22.59 -34.08 -35.78
CA PHE A 47 -23.44 -33.76 -34.64
C PHE A 47 -23.79 -32.27 -34.64
N ASP A 48 -24.88 -32.01 -35.34
CA ASP A 48 -26.02 -31.20 -34.90
C ASP A 48 -25.70 -29.89 -34.15
N HIS A 49 -25.74 -28.80 -34.93
CA HIS A 49 -25.91 -27.44 -34.43
C HIS A 49 -27.26 -27.30 -33.72
N THR A 50 -27.32 -27.77 -32.47
CA THR A 50 -28.38 -27.38 -31.55
C THR A 50 -27.85 -26.25 -30.66
N GLY A 51 -28.45 -25.08 -30.83
CA GLY A 51 -28.12 -23.88 -30.07
C GLY A 51 -28.24 -24.15 -28.59
N TYR A 52 -27.09 -24.16 -27.90
CA TYR A 52 -27.06 -23.96 -26.47
C TYR A 52 -27.27 -22.48 -26.21
N GLU A 53 -28.42 -22.12 -25.65
CA GLU A 53 -28.56 -20.92 -24.84
C GLU A 53 -27.55 -21.03 -23.69
N ILE A 54 -26.37 -20.43 -23.86
CA ILE A 54 -25.34 -20.34 -22.83
C ILE A 54 -25.86 -19.36 -21.77
N GLY A 55 -26.44 -19.90 -20.71
CA GLY A 55 -26.61 -19.17 -19.45
C GLY A 55 -25.26 -18.67 -18.92
N PRO A 56 -25.24 -17.67 -18.02
CA PRO A 56 -23.99 -17.02 -17.60
C PRO A 56 -23.00 -18.06 -17.09
N ALA A 57 -21.83 -18.14 -17.70
CA ALA A 57 -20.78 -19.06 -17.29
C ALA A 57 -20.28 -18.65 -15.89
N ILE A 58 -20.66 -19.42 -14.86
CA ILE A 58 -20.21 -19.24 -13.49
C ILE A 58 -19.01 -20.16 -13.27
N ALA A 59 -17.81 -19.59 -13.11
CA ALA A 59 -16.62 -20.34 -12.73
C ALA A 59 -16.28 -20.04 -11.26
N THR A 60 -16.02 -21.05 -10.43
CA THR A 60 -15.58 -20.86 -9.03
C THR A 60 -14.26 -21.55 -8.78
N ARG A 61 -13.30 -20.86 -8.15
CA ARG A 61 -11.96 -21.40 -7.85
C ARG A 61 -11.51 -21.06 -6.43
N GLN A 62 -10.79 -21.98 -5.79
CA GLN A 62 -10.05 -21.69 -4.55
C GLN A 62 -8.76 -20.95 -4.87
N LEU A 63 -8.51 -19.85 -4.17
CA LEU A 63 -7.31 -19.03 -4.29
C LEU A 63 -6.44 -19.24 -3.06
N SER A 64 -5.14 -19.46 -3.30
CA SER A 64 -4.13 -19.52 -2.26
C SER A 64 -3.45 -18.16 -2.07
N ILE A 65 -3.14 -17.83 -0.82
CA ILE A 65 -2.44 -16.60 -0.42
C ILE A 65 -1.03 -17.02 0.02
N HIS A 66 -0.08 -17.03 -0.91
CA HIS A 66 1.22 -17.67 -0.69
C HIS A 66 2.34 -16.75 -0.14
N HIS A 67 2.12 -15.43 -0.03
CA HIS A 67 3.23 -14.49 0.19
C HIS A 67 3.02 -13.41 1.26
N TYR A 68 1.85 -13.35 1.89
CA TYR A 68 1.53 -12.26 2.83
C TYR A 68 1.23 -12.81 4.22
N ASN A 69 1.83 -12.20 5.24
CA ASN A 69 1.49 -12.47 6.64
C ASN A 69 0.18 -11.72 6.99
N VAL A 70 -0.93 -12.21 6.45
CA VAL A 70 -2.26 -11.61 6.63
C VAL A 70 -2.78 -11.74 8.07
N LYS A 71 -2.12 -12.54 8.92
CA LYS A 71 -2.54 -12.74 10.32
C LYS A 71 -2.51 -11.46 11.16
N GLU A 72 -1.65 -10.51 10.79
CA GLU A 72 -1.51 -9.24 11.49
C GLU A 72 -2.47 -8.17 10.94
N TRP A 73 -3.20 -8.45 9.86
CA TRP A 73 -4.03 -7.45 9.19
C TRP A 73 -5.42 -7.33 9.80
N ASP A 74 -5.89 -6.09 9.90
CA ASP A 74 -7.28 -5.75 10.19
C ASP A 74 -7.98 -5.10 8.97
N THR A 75 -9.25 -4.74 9.13
CA THR A 75 -10.03 -4.07 8.07
C THR A 75 -9.42 -2.76 7.57
N ARG A 76 -8.68 -2.04 8.42
CA ARG A 76 -8.01 -0.79 8.06
C ARG A 76 -6.77 -1.07 7.22
N ASP A 77 -6.03 -2.14 7.51
CA ASP A 77 -4.96 -2.63 6.64
C ASP A 77 -5.48 -3.04 5.26
N ALA A 78 -6.61 -3.77 5.23
CA ALA A 78 -7.25 -4.16 3.98
C ALA A 78 -7.67 -2.94 3.15
N TYR A 79 -8.27 -1.93 3.79
CA TYR A 79 -8.60 -0.66 3.14
C TYR A 79 -7.36 0.07 2.61
N ARG A 80 -6.28 0.15 3.41
CA ARG A 80 -5.02 0.77 2.98
C ARG A 80 -4.48 0.14 1.71
N GLU A 81 -4.47 -1.20 1.63
CA GLU A 81 -3.98 -1.90 0.43
C GLU A 81 -4.91 -1.72 -0.78
N LEU A 82 -6.23 -1.61 -0.57
CA LEU A 82 -7.17 -1.21 -1.63
C LEU A 82 -6.91 0.20 -2.12
N TYR A 83 -6.64 1.14 -1.21
CA TYR A 83 -6.29 2.52 -1.60
C TYR A 83 -4.99 2.56 -2.41
N LYS A 84 -3.94 1.83 -1.98
CA LYS A 84 -2.70 1.68 -2.77
C LYS A 84 -2.99 1.13 -4.16
N TYR A 85 -3.82 0.10 -4.26
CA TYR A 85 -4.20 -0.50 -5.53
C TYR A 85 -4.98 0.48 -6.43
N TRP A 86 -5.96 1.19 -5.85
CA TRP A 86 -6.74 2.23 -6.52
C TRP A 86 -5.85 3.32 -7.11
N LYS A 87 -4.94 3.87 -6.29
CA LYS A 87 -3.93 4.87 -6.67
C LYS A 87 -2.99 4.37 -7.78
N GLN A 88 -2.41 3.18 -7.62
CA GLN A 88 -1.52 2.58 -8.63
C GLN A 88 -2.22 2.34 -9.96
N THR A 89 -3.49 1.94 -9.92
CA THR A 89 -4.24 1.64 -11.13
C THR A 89 -4.60 2.93 -11.87
N ILE A 90 -4.89 4.04 -11.16
CA ILE A 90 -5.03 5.37 -11.78
C ILE A 90 -3.74 5.80 -12.46
N ILE A 91 -2.61 5.73 -11.74
CA ILE A 91 -1.27 6.10 -12.25
C ILE A 91 -0.96 5.34 -13.55
N LYS A 92 -1.23 4.03 -13.56
CA LYS A 92 -1.00 3.17 -14.74
C LYS A 92 -1.96 3.48 -15.88
N SER A 93 -3.27 3.58 -15.62
CA SER A 93 -4.28 3.81 -16.65
C SER A 93 -4.13 5.14 -17.37
N PHE A 94 -3.76 6.19 -16.64
CA PHE A 94 -3.62 7.54 -17.18
C PHE A 94 -2.17 7.90 -17.56
N ALA A 95 -1.20 7.01 -17.32
CA ALA A 95 0.23 7.23 -17.57
C ALA A 95 0.75 8.55 -16.97
N ILE A 96 0.33 8.84 -15.74
CA ILE A 96 0.67 10.05 -14.99
C ILE A 96 1.69 9.75 -13.90
N GLU A 97 2.39 10.78 -13.44
CA GLU A 97 3.11 10.71 -12.16
C GLU A 97 2.14 10.85 -10.98
N ASP A 98 2.60 10.54 -9.77
CA ASP A 98 1.83 10.63 -8.52
C ASP A 98 1.59 12.09 -8.09
N THR A 99 0.87 12.84 -8.92
CA THR A 99 0.67 14.29 -8.82
C THR A 99 -0.80 14.68 -8.78
N PHE A 100 -1.71 13.72 -8.86
CA PHE A 100 -3.15 14.00 -8.82
C PHE A 100 -3.61 14.37 -7.42
N HIS A 101 -4.55 15.31 -7.35
CA HIS A 101 -5.10 15.81 -6.10
C HIS A 101 -6.42 15.11 -5.77
N HIS A 102 -6.75 15.11 -4.48
CA HIS A 102 -7.99 14.56 -3.97
C HIS A 102 -8.97 15.70 -3.70
N ASP A 103 -10.20 15.58 -4.19
CA ASP A 103 -11.31 16.47 -3.88
C ASP A 103 -12.32 15.73 -3.01
N ASP A 104 -12.48 16.22 -1.78
CA ASP A 104 -13.34 15.64 -0.76
C ASP A 104 -14.70 16.33 -0.76
N SER A 105 -15.76 15.57 -0.94
CA SER A 105 -17.13 16.06 -0.86
C SER A 105 -17.98 15.18 0.04
N GLU A 106 -18.61 15.79 1.02
CA GLU A 106 -19.55 15.13 1.92
C GLU A 106 -20.96 15.68 1.71
N THR A 107 -21.89 14.80 1.37
CA THR A 107 -23.32 15.07 1.26
C THR A 107 -24.08 14.37 2.38
N HIS A 108 -25.38 14.62 2.51
CA HIS A 108 -26.21 13.90 3.49
C HIS A 108 -26.15 12.38 3.30
N ASN A 109 -26.03 11.91 2.05
CA ASN A 109 -26.10 10.48 1.71
C ASN A 109 -24.75 9.83 1.49
N ASN A 110 -23.71 10.57 1.12
CA ASN A 110 -22.42 9.98 0.69
C ASN A 110 -21.21 10.80 1.18
N ILE A 111 -20.11 10.11 1.41
CA ILE A 111 -18.75 10.67 1.52
C ILE A 111 -18.00 10.26 0.26
N THR A 112 -17.49 11.21 -0.53
CA THR A 112 -16.82 10.92 -1.81
C THR A 112 -15.48 11.63 -1.89
N VAL A 113 -14.45 10.88 -2.27
CA VAL A 113 -13.12 11.38 -2.58
C VAL A 113 -12.86 11.14 -4.07
N LYS A 114 -12.56 12.20 -4.83
CA LYS A 114 -12.29 12.11 -6.28
C LYS A 114 -10.82 12.34 -6.57
N ALA A 115 -10.24 11.57 -7.49
CA ALA A 115 -8.93 11.83 -8.06
C ALA A 115 -9.07 12.76 -9.27
N LEU A 116 -8.42 13.93 -9.20
CA LEU A 116 -8.47 14.97 -10.22
C LEU A 116 -7.06 15.44 -10.60
N ILE A 117 -6.87 15.81 -11.86
CA ILE A 117 -5.71 16.60 -12.32
C ILE A 117 -6.24 17.85 -12.98
N PRO A 118 -5.65 19.03 -12.75
CA PRO A 118 -6.09 20.28 -13.37
C PRO A 118 -6.21 20.25 -14.90
N THR A 119 -5.39 19.42 -15.56
CA THR A 119 -5.34 19.29 -17.02
C THR A 119 -6.39 18.34 -17.60
N TRP A 120 -7.11 17.59 -16.76
CA TRP A 120 -8.09 16.60 -17.22
C TRP A 120 -9.50 16.97 -16.76
N PRO A 121 -10.46 17.18 -17.68
CA PRO A 121 -11.79 17.71 -17.35
C PRO A 121 -12.74 16.72 -16.65
N GLY A 122 -12.34 15.46 -16.43
CA GLY A 122 -13.14 14.43 -15.76
C GLY A 122 -12.56 13.97 -14.41
N TYR A 123 -13.13 12.88 -13.85
CA TYR A 123 -12.55 12.15 -12.71
C TYR A 123 -11.75 10.91 -13.16
N MET A 124 -10.52 10.75 -12.68
CA MET A 124 -9.71 9.56 -13.00
C MET A 124 -10.17 8.34 -12.20
N GLY A 125 -10.80 8.60 -11.06
CA GLY A 125 -11.38 7.61 -10.19
C GLY A 125 -12.01 8.29 -8.99
N PHE A 126 -12.77 7.54 -8.21
CA PHE A 126 -13.28 8.01 -6.94
C PHE A 126 -13.45 6.88 -5.93
N ILE A 127 -13.43 7.26 -4.67
CA ILE A 127 -13.80 6.42 -3.53
C ILE A 127 -15.08 7.00 -2.98
N ARG A 128 -16.14 6.19 -2.87
CA ARG A 128 -17.43 6.64 -2.35
C ARG A 128 -17.92 5.71 -1.27
N TYR A 129 -18.28 6.28 -0.14
CA TYR A 129 -19.02 5.60 0.91
C TYR A 129 -20.46 6.09 0.94
N SER A 130 -21.41 5.17 0.88
CA SER A 130 -22.84 5.45 0.99
C SER A 130 -23.30 5.29 2.44
N LYS A 131 -23.77 6.38 3.05
CA LYS A 131 -24.29 6.42 4.43
C LYS A 131 -25.60 5.65 4.59
N THR A 132 -26.36 5.47 3.50
CA THR A 132 -27.64 4.75 3.53
C THR A 132 -27.46 3.25 3.54
N THR A 133 -26.52 2.73 2.74
CA THR A 133 -26.29 1.28 2.61
C THR A 133 -25.07 0.80 3.39
N GLY A 134 -24.15 1.68 3.75
CA GLY A 134 -22.83 1.32 4.31
C GLY A 134 -21.86 0.76 3.26
N THR A 135 -22.18 0.92 1.97
CA THR A 135 -21.35 0.41 0.86
C THR A 135 -20.18 1.32 0.57
N ILE A 136 -18.99 0.75 0.35
CA ILE A 136 -17.83 1.47 -0.18
C ILE A 136 -17.62 1.04 -1.63
N THR A 137 -17.37 2.01 -2.50
CA THR A 137 -17.07 1.79 -3.91
C THR A 137 -15.79 2.51 -4.28
N PHE A 138 -14.81 1.77 -4.79
CA PHE A 138 -13.64 2.32 -5.49
C PHE A 138 -13.90 2.20 -6.98
N ILE A 139 -13.73 3.29 -7.72
CA ILE A 139 -13.85 3.32 -9.18
C ILE A 139 -12.58 3.91 -9.75
N ASN A 140 -12.09 3.28 -10.82
CA ASN A 140 -11.08 3.82 -11.71
C ASN A 140 -11.69 3.91 -13.11
N ALA A 141 -11.65 5.11 -13.68
CA ALA A 141 -12.09 5.34 -15.05
C ALA A 141 -11.06 4.74 -16.03
N ASP A 142 -11.56 4.16 -17.12
CA ASP A 142 -10.74 3.59 -18.21
C ASP A 142 -9.61 2.67 -17.71
N ALA A 143 -9.93 1.88 -16.69
CA ALA A 143 -9.03 0.95 -16.04
C ALA A 143 -9.56 -0.48 -16.14
N TYR A 144 -8.63 -1.40 -16.36
CA TYR A 144 -8.91 -2.82 -16.33
C TYR A 144 -8.32 -3.44 -15.07
N LEU A 145 -8.95 -4.52 -14.61
CA LEU A 145 -8.32 -5.38 -13.62
C LEU A 145 -6.97 -5.83 -14.20
N LEU A 146 -5.89 -5.43 -13.55
CA LEU A 146 -4.53 -5.80 -13.92
C LEU A 146 -4.38 -7.33 -13.85
N GLN A 147 -4.64 -8.01 -14.97
CA GLN A 147 -4.31 -9.41 -15.17
C GLN A 147 -2.79 -9.50 -15.39
N SER A 148 -2.16 -10.57 -14.91
CA SER A 148 -0.74 -10.81 -15.19
C SER A 148 -0.52 -10.79 -16.70
N THR A 149 0.63 -10.27 -17.14
CA THR A 149 1.05 -9.99 -18.53
C THR A 149 0.97 -11.14 -19.54
N ASN A 150 0.41 -12.28 -19.16
CA ASN A 150 -0.01 -13.30 -20.08
C ASN A 150 -1.45 -12.97 -20.47
N THR A 151 -1.62 -12.09 -21.46
CA THR A 151 -2.80 -12.17 -22.31
C THR A 151 -2.89 -13.63 -22.76
N PRO A 152 -3.97 -14.38 -22.42
CA PRO A 152 -4.18 -15.63 -23.10
C PRO A 152 -4.30 -15.25 -24.57
N GLU A 153 -3.36 -15.73 -25.40
CA GLU A 153 -3.67 -15.85 -26.82
C GLU A 153 -5.01 -16.59 -26.88
N ASP A 154 -5.98 -15.99 -27.58
CA ASP A 154 -7.42 -16.29 -27.61
C ASP A 154 -7.81 -17.75 -27.95
N ASN A 155 -6.85 -18.67 -28.01
CA ASN A 155 -7.02 -20.05 -28.46
C ASN A 155 -7.02 -21.12 -27.37
N ASN A 156 -6.89 -20.77 -26.09
CA ASN A 156 -7.10 -21.76 -25.03
C ASN A 156 -8.25 -21.33 -24.13
N ASN A 157 -9.33 -22.12 -24.19
CA ASN A 157 -10.59 -21.99 -23.48
C ASN A 157 -10.43 -22.20 -21.95
N ASN A 158 -9.35 -21.67 -21.39
CA ASN A 158 -8.89 -21.94 -20.06
C ASN A 158 -9.29 -20.77 -19.16
N ASN A 159 -10.45 -20.93 -18.51
CA ASN A 159 -10.98 -20.01 -17.50
C ASN A 159 -9.96 -19.67 -16.39
N ASP A 160 -8.86 -20.41 -16.29
CA ASP A 160 -7.74 -20.16 -15.39
C ASP A 160 -7.15 -18.75 -15.51
N ALA A 161 -7.08 -18.16 -16.70
CA ALA A 161 -6.58 -16.81 -16.89
C ALA A 161 -7.43 -15.76 -16.14
N LEU A 162 -8.73 -16.01 -15.95
CA LEU A 162 -9.64 -15.10 -15.24
C LEU A 162 -9.36 -15.04 -13.72
N PHE A 163 -8.64 -16.02 -13.17
CA PHE A 163 -8.28 -16.09 -11.75
C PHE A 163 -6.83 -15.69 -11.47
N GLN A 164 -6.06 -15.34 -12.51
CA GLN A 164 -4.69 -14.84 -12.40
C GLN A 164 -4.68 -13.32 -12.21
N PHE A 165 -4.71 -12.91 -10.94
CA PHE A 165 -4.57 -11.50 -10.56
C PHE A 165 -3.09 -11.12 -10.56
N GLN A 166 -2.70 -10.01 -11.21
CA GLN A 166 -1.33 -9.49 -11.12
C GLN A 166 -0.97 -9.07 -9.68
N ASN A 167 -2.00 -8.79 -8.87
CA ASN A 167 -1.82 -8.37 -7.49
C ASN A 167 -2.38 -9.41 -6.50
N ASP A 168 -1.51 -10.33 -6.06
CA ASP A 168 -1.82 -11.30 -5.02
C ASP A 168 -2.28 -10.66 -3.69
N ARG A 169 -2.00 -9.36 -3.46
CA ARG A 169 -2.51 -8.65 -2.27
C ARG A 169 -4.02 -8.48 -2.29
N LEU A 170 -4.66 -8.43 -3.46
CA LEU A 170 -6.13 -8.36 -3.53
C LEU A 170 -6.79 -9.61 -2.93
N LYS A 171 -6.15 -10.77 -3.08
CA LYS A 171 -6.61 -12.01 -2.44
C LYS A 171 -6.48 -11.93 -0.91
N ALA A 172 -5.39 -11.36 -0.41
CA ALA A 172 -5.17 -11.12 1.02
C ALA A 172 -6.19 -10.13 1.59
N VAL A 173 -6.43 -9.01 0.89
CA VAL A 173 -7.47 -8.03 1.24
C VAL A 173 -8.84 -8.70 1.32
N ALA A 174 -9.22 -9.47 0.28
CA ALA A 174 -10.50 -10.15 0.26
C ALA A 174 -10.66 -11.11 1.44
N HIS A 175 -9.61 -11.84 1.80
CA HIS A 175 -9.61 -12.71 2.97
C HIS A 175 -9.89 -11.97 4.28
N VAL A 176 -9.19 -10.86 4.54
CA VAL A 176 -9.37 -10.05 5.77
C VAL A 176 -10.77 -9.47 5.85
N LEU A 177 -11.27 -8.91 4.74
CA LEU A 177 -12.61 -8.32 4.68
C LEU A 177 -13.69 -9.36 4.94
N LEU A 178 -13.58 -10.53 4.31
CA LEU A 178 -14.55 -11.62 4.49
C LEU A 178 -14.58 -12.15 5.93
N LEU A 179 -13.41 -12.36 6.55
CA LEU A 179 -13.34 -12.76 7.96
C LEU A 179 -13.95 -11.71 8.90
N SER A 180 -13.90 -10.45 8.51
CA SER A 180 -14.47 -9.33 9.27
C SER A 180 -15.95 -9.07 8.95
N GLY A 181 -16.61 -9.95 8.17
CA GLY A 181 -18.04 -9.86 7.84
C GLY A 181 -18.38 -8.96 6.66
N PHE A 182 -17.40 -8.55 5.85
CA PHE A 182 -17.60 -7.76 4.64
C PHE A 182 -17.53 -8.65 3.39
N ASN A 183 -18.39 -8.38 2.42
CA ASN A 183 -18.28 -8.95 1.09
C ASN A 183 -17.49 -8.00 0.19
N ILE A 184 -16.70 -8.57 -0.71
CA ILE A 184 -15.98 -7.82 -1.73
C ILE A 184 -16.30 -8.36 -3.13
N GLN A 185 -16.61 -7.44 -4.03
CA GLN A 185 -16.83 -7.70 -5.44
C GLN A 185 -15.93 -6.79 -6.26
N ILE A 186 -15.34 -7.35 -7.32
CA ILE A 186 -14.57 -6.60 -8.30
C ILE A 186 -15.30 -6.75 -9.64
N THR A 187 -15.53 -5.65 -10.32
CA THR A 187 -16.16 -5.61 -11.64
C THR A 187 -15.22 -4.90 -12.61
N SER A 188 -14.94 -5.53 -13.73
CA SER A 188 -14.12 -4.94 -14.81
C SER A 188 -14.53 -5.57 -16.13
N ARG A 189 -14.71 -4.75 -17.17
CA ARG A 189 -15.32 -5.16 -18.44
C ARG A 189 -16.65 -5.87 -18.17
N ASN A 190 -16.80 -7.08 -18.70
CA ASN A 190 -18.02 -7.88 -18.61
C ASN A 190 -17.95 -8.94 -17.50
N HIS A 191 -17.00 -8.83 -16.57
CA HIS A 191 -16.77 -9.84 -15.54
C HIS A 191 -16.96 -9.27 -14.15
N ILE A 192 -17.60 -10.08 -13.28
CA ILE A 192 -17.76 -9.81 -11.87
C ILE A 192 -17.09 -10.94 -11.09
N TRP A 193 -16.04 -10.60 -10.35
CA TRP A 193 -15.38 -11.47 -9.39
C TRP A 193 -15.99 -11.24 -8.01
N THR A 194 -16.68 -12.25 -7.47
CA THR A 194 -17.21 -12.25 -6.09
C THR A 194 -16.36 -13.18 -5.23
N PHE A 195 -15.80 -12.66 -4.15
CA PHE A 195 -15.01 -13.46 -3.21
C PHE A 195 -15.89 -13.99 -2.08
N ASN A 196 -15.65 -15.24 -1.69
CA ASN A 196 -16.42 -15.95 -0.68
C ASN A 196 -15.50 -16.72 0.27
N LEU A 197 -15.94 -16.92 1.51
CA LEU A 197 -15.29 -17.88 2.40
C LEU A 197 -15.79 -19.29 2.07
N PRO A 198 -14.91 -20.31 2.05
CA PRO A 198 -15.34 -21.67 1.87
C PRO A 198 -16.27 -22.10 3.02
N LEU A 199 -17.44 -22.65 2.68
CA LEU A 199 -18.46 -23.12 3.63
C LEU A 199 -18.04 -24.33 4.46
N SER A 200 -16.87 -24.94 4.19
CA SER A 200 -16.36 -26.09 4.94
C SER A 200 -14.83 -26.12 4.92
N PRO A 201 -14.16 -26.40 6.06
CA PRO A 201 -12.74 -26.72 6.06
C PRO A 201 -12.55 -28.05 5.33
N VAL A 202 -12.14 -27.99 4.05
CA VAL A 202 -11.70 -29.20 3.35
C VAL A 202 -10.53 -29.78 4.16
N PRO A 203 -10.62 -31.00 4.70
CA PRO A 203 -9.52 -31.62 5.42
C PRO A 203 -8.36 -31.73 4.44
N SER A 204 -7.32 -30.92 4.63
CA SER A 204 -6.11 -31.07 3.83
C SER A 204 -5.35 -32.27 4.39
N PRO A 205 -4.96 -33.25 3.57
CA PRO A 205 -4.25 -34.44 4.04
C PRO A 205 -2.80 -34.17 4.47
N SER A 206 -2.34 -32.91 4.49
CA SER A 206 -1.02 -32.52 4.97
C SER A 206 -1.10 -31.76 6.30
N PRO A 207 -0.41 -32.21 7.36
CA PRO A 207 -0.47 -31.59 8.69
C PRO A 207 0.29 -30.26 8.78
N ASN A 208 0.87 -29.76 7.68
CA ASN A 208 1.69 -28.55 7.67
C ASN A 208 1.19 -27.57 6.60
N LYS A 209 0.51 -26.50 7.07
CA LYS A 209 0.10 -25.24 6.42
C LYS A 209 -1.42 -25.09 6.26
N ASN A 210 -2.04 -24.58 7.32
CA ASN A 210 -3.31 -23.85 7.26
C ASN A 210 -3.11 -22.54 6.49
N ASN A 211 -2.91 -22.62 5.18
CA ASN A 211 -2.88 -21.44 4.33
C ASN A 211 -4.29 -20.86 4.28
N PRO A 212 -4.46 -19.54 4.50
CA PRO A 212 -5.77 -18.92 4.34
C PRO A 212 -6.24 -19.11 2.90
N ARG A 213 -7.46 -19.65 2.75
CA ARG A 213 -8.10 -19.93 1.46
C ARG A 213 -9.34 -19.06 1.31
N VAL A 214 -9.49 -18.49 0.12
CA VAL A 214 -10.68 -17.73 -0.30
C VAL A 214 -11.16 -18.36 -1.60
N SER A 215 -12.47 -18.55 -1.78
CA SER A 215 -13.01 -18.89 -3.10
C SER A 215 -13.37 -17.62 -3.85
N CYS A 216 -13.18 -17.62 -5.16
CA CYS A 216 -13.62 -16.55 -6.05
C CYS A 216 -14.55 -17.16 -7.09
N THR A 217 -15.69 -16.51 -7.30
CA THR A 217 -16.67 -16.85 -8.33
C THR A 217 -16.68 -15.75 -9.38
N VAL A 218 -16.51 -16.12 -10.64
CA VAL A 218 -16.55 -15.20 -11.78
C VAL A 218 -17.83 -15.41 -12.54
N ASN A 219 -18.58 -14.33 -12.70
CA ASN A 219 -19.79 -14.28 -13.51
C ASN A 219 -19.56 -13.37 -14.71
N THR A 220 -20.08 -13.74 -15.87
CA THR A 220 -20.18 -12.86 -17.03
C THR A 220 -21.46 -12.05 -16.97
N LEU A 221 -21.36 -10.74 -17.18
CA LEU A 221 -22.50 -9.86 -17.37
C LEU A 221 -23.10 -10.13 -18.75
N ALA A 222 -24.28 -10.75 -18.77
CA ALA A 222 -25.08 -10.82 -19.99
C ALA A 222 -25.58 -9.41 -20.33
N TYR A 223 -25.20 -8.90 -21.50
CA TYR A 223 -25.75 -7.64 -22.00
C TYR A 223 -27.24 -7.81 -22.29
N THR A 224 -28.10 -7.50 -21.33
CA THR A 224 -29.43 -7.01 -21.71
C THR A 224 -29.25 -5.58 -22.18
N TYR A 225 -29.48 -5.35 -23.47
CA TYR A 225 -29.52 -4.04 -24.12
C TYR A 225 -30.44 -3.07 -23.36
N THR A 226 -29.92 -2.41 -22.33
CA THR A 226 -30.56 -1.26 -21.71
C THR A 226 -29.61 -0.09 -21.81
N HIS A 227 -30.07 0.87 -22.60
CA HIS A 227 -29.43 2.07 -23.08
C HIS A 227 -29.01 3.01 -21.92
N THR A 228 -27.97 2.66 -21.19
CA THR A 228 -27.29 3.61 -20.27
C THR A 228 -25.80 3.58 -20.56
N HIS A 229 -25.33 4.63 -21.25
CA HIS A 229 -23.94 4.96 -21.54
C HIS A 229 -23.12 5.14 -20.24
N PHE A 230 -22.78 4.06 -19.55
CA PHE A 230 -21.60 4.03 -18.70
C PHE A 230 -20.49 3.39 -19.56
N PRO A 231 -19.41 4.13 -19.89
CA PRO A 231 -18.31 3.55 -20.65
C PRO A 231 -17.78 2.33 -19.90
N ASN A 232 -17.86 1.19 -20.56
CA ASN A 232 -17.72 -0.16 -20.00
C ASN A 232 -16.26 -0.55 -19.66
N ASN A 233 -15.41 0.46 -19.44
CA ASN A 233 -13.97 0.32 -19.22
C ASN A 233 -13.57 0.67 -17.79
N ASN A 234 -14.52 0.73 -16.86
CA ASN A 234 -14.22 1.09 -15.48
C ASN A 234 -13.91 -0.15 -14.63
N LEU A 235 -12.86 -0.06 -13.82
CA LEU A 235 -12.60 -1.02 -12.75
C LEU A 235 -13.33 -0.54 -11.49
N THR A 236 -14.25 -1.36 -10.99
CA THR A 236 -15.03 -1.07 -9.79
C THR A 236 -14.74 -2.12 -8.72
N ILE A 237 -14.39 -1.70 -7.51
CA ILE A 237 -14.32 -2.56 -6.32
C ILE A 237 -15.41 -2.12 -5.37
N THR A 238 -16.32 -3.03 -5.03
CA THR A 238 -17.44 -2.78 -4.12
C THR A 238 -17.27 -3.61 -2.86
N ILE A 239 -17.36 -2.95 -1.71
CA ILE A 239 -17.36 -3.57 -0.38
C ILE A 239 -18.75 -3.36 0.22
N THR A 240 -19.41 -4.45 0.60
CA THR A 240 -20.71 -4.43 1.27
C THR A 240 -20.64 -5.17 2.59
N THR A 241 -21.56 -4.87 3.50
CA THR A 241 -21.63 -5.53 4.82
C THR A 241 -22.67 -6.63 4.80
N THR A 242 -22.38 -7.78 5.39
CA THR A 242 -23.34 -8.91 5.45
C THR A 242 -24.40 -8.76 6.54
N SER A 243 -24.09 -8.05 7.62
CA SER A 243 -24.91 -8.08 8.85
C SER A 243 -25.19 -6.71 9.47
N GLN A 244 -24.21 -5.81 9.52
CA GLN A 244 -24.36 -4.46 10.06
C GLN A 244 -23.76 -3.42 9.11
N SER A 245 -24.53 -2.39 8.77
CA SER A 245 -24.07 -1.29 7.93
C SER A 245 -22.83 -0.64 8.56
N LEU A 246 -21.75 -0.54 7.78
CA LEU A 246 -20.52 0.12 8.19
C LEU A 246 -20.84 1.54 8.61
N GLN A 247 -20.50 1.92 9.84
CA GLN A 247 -20.82 3.26 10.35
C GLN A 247 -19.96 4.33 9.65
N PRO A 248 -20.49 5.54 9.41
CA PRO A 248 -19.72 6.62 8.76
C PRO A 248 -18.44 6.97 9.50
N GLN A 249 -18.46 6.89 10.84
CA GLN A 249 -17.28 7.17 11.65
C GLN A 249 -16.17 6.15 11.43
N THR A 250 -16.50 4.87 11.29
CA THR A 250 -15.53 3.82 10.97
C THR A 250 -14.88 4.09 9.62
N PHE A 251 -15.67 4.47 8.61
CA PHE A 251 -15.14 4.84 7.29
C PHE A 251 -14.21 6.05 7.37
N ARG A 252 -14.52 7.07 8.18
CA ARG A 252 -13.58 8.18 8.41
C ARG A 252 -12.25 7.70 9.00
N THR A 253 -12.28 6.74 9.94
CA THR A 253 -11.02 6.15 10.45
C THR A 253 -10.23 5.41 9.37
N TRP A 254 -10.89 4.90 8.33
CA TRP A 254 -10.21 4.28 7.18
C TRP A 254 -9.59 5.32 6.25
N LEU A 255 -10.22 6.50 6.07
CA LEU A 255 -9.63 7.61 5.32
C LEU A 255 -8.29 8.06 5.92
N HIS A 256 -8.14 8.01 7.26
CA HIS A 256 -6.88 8.31 7.95
C HIS A 256 -5.70 7.37 7.62
N THR A 257 -5.89 6.34 6.79
CA THR A 257 -4.79 5.52 6.28
C THR A 257 -3.90 6.24 5.27
N SER A 258 -4.31 7.42 4.78
CA SER A 258 -3.53 8.24 3.86
C SER A 258 -3.61 9.72 4.22
N LEU A 259 -2.47 10.41 4.19
CA LEU A 259 -2.42 11.87 4.34
C LEU A 259 -3.21 12.55 3.22
N HIS A 260 -3.14 12.02 2.00
CA HIS A 260 -3.80 12.61 0.85
C HIS A 260 -5.34 12.55 0.91
N LEU A 261 -5.89 11.67 1.74
CA LEU A 261 -7.34 11.52 1.96
C LEU A 261 -7.86 12.38 3.12
N THR A 262 -6.98 13.03 3.87
CA THR A 262 -7.34 13.70 5.13
C THR A 262 -6.81 15.12 5.25
N LEU A 263 -5.85 15.52 4.43
CA LEU A 263 -5.34 16.90 4.43
C LEU A 263 -6.13 17.78 3.45
N PRO A 264 -6.90 18.78 3.94
CA PRO A 264 -7.19 19.95 3.13
C PRO A 264 -5.86 20.64 2.80
N SER A 265 -5.74 21.09 1.55
CA SER A 265 -4.55 21.56 0.82
C SER A 265 -3.78 22.77 1.39
N GLN A 266 -3.76 22.99 2.72
CA GLN A 266 -3.00 24.06 3.35
C GLN A 266 -1.81 23.53 4.15
N ASN A 267 -0.67 23.44 3.46
CA ASN A 267 0.70 23.11 3.91
C ASN A 267 1.30 24.06 4.98
N LYS A 268 0.50 24.62 5.90
CA LYS A 268 1.01 25.59 6.88
C LYS A 268 1.73 24.96 8.08
N ASN A 269 1.50 23.68 8.35
CA ASN A 269 2.05 22.96 9.50
C ASN A 269 2.98 21.81 9.10
N THR A 270 3.78 21.99 8.04
CA THR A 270 4.75 20.97 7.61
C THR A 270 6.11 21.57 7.27
N ILE A 271 7.17 20.78 7.44
CA ILE A 271 8.53 21.10 6.99
C ILE A 271 8.92 20.06 5.94
N PRO A 272 8.72 20.33 4.63
CA PRO A 272 9.14 19.39 3.59
C PRO A 272 10.65 19.42 3.43
N THR A 273 11.25 18.29 3.12
CA THR A 273 12.69 18.10 2.87
C THR A 273 12.86 17.11 1.70
N PRO A 274 14.06 16.97 1.11
CA PRO A 274 14.33 15.97 0.08
C PRO A 274 14.09 14.52 0.54
N HIS A 275 14.16 14.26 1.84
CA HIS A 275 14.06 12.91 2.42
C HIS A 275 12.66 12.56 2.93
N GLY A 276 11.78 13.56 3.02
CA GLY A 276 10.44 13.41 3.57
C GLY A 276 9.93 14.72 4.17
N THR A 277 8.82 14.66 4.89
CA THR A 277 8.16 15.83 5.46
C THR A 277 7.93 15.64 6.96
N ILE A 278 8.29 16.65 7.76
CA ILE A 278 7.92 16.71 9.17
C ILE A 278 6.50 17.29 9.27
N LEU A 279 5.61 16.57 9.96
CA LEU A 279 4.25 16.97 10.24
C LEU A 279 4.20 17.61 11.64
N LEU A 280 4.01 18.94 11.68
CA LEU A 280 4.08 19.71 12.92
C LEU A 280 2.76 19.76 13.69
N ASP A 281 1.65 19.40 13.06
CA ASP A 281 0.35 19.37 13.72
C ASP A 281 0.34 18.31 14.84
N PRO A 282 -0.06 18.66 16.08
CA PRO A 282 -0.12 17.71 17.18
C PRO A 282 -0.98 16.46 16.88
N THR A 283 -1.95 16.56 15.97
CA THR A 283 -2.78 15.43 15.54
C THR A 283 -2.00 14.34 14.79
N HIS A 284 -0.82 14.67 14.26
CA HIS A 284 0.09 13.73 13.60
C HIS A 284 1.25 13.29 14.51
N SER A 285 1.31 13.72 15.77
CA SER A 285 2.35 13.28 16.71
C SER A 285 2.37 11.75 16.82
N GLY A 286 3.57 11.14 16.70
CA GLY A 286 3.72 9.69 16.76
C GLY A 286 3.35 8.93 15.48
N THR A 287 2.89 9.61 14.44
CA THR A 287 2.43 8.95 13.20
C THR A 287 3.53 8.91 12.13
N LEU A 288 3.67 7.75 11.49
CA LEU A 288 4.64 7.52 10.43
C LEU A 288 3.92 7.19 9.13
N TYR A 289 4.33 7.82 8.05
CA TYR A 289 3.82 7.61 6.71
C TYR A 289 4.97 7.31 5.74
N LEU A 290 4.70 6.52 4.72
CA LEU A 290 5.61 6.28 3.61
C LEU A 290 4.88 6.61 2.31
N ASN A 291 5.33 7.64 1.60
CA ASN A 291 4.67 8.19 0.41
C ASN A 291 3.18 8.50 0.67
N GLY A 292 2.92 9.19 1.78
CA GLY A 292 1.59 9.58 2.22
C GLY A 292 0.74 8.45 2.79
N ILE A 293 1.24 7.20 2.85
CA ILE A 293 0.50 6.04 3.37
C ILE A 293 0.90 5.72 4.81
N LEU A 294 -0.07 5.61 5.71
CA LEU A 294 0.16 5.34 7.12
C LEU A 294 0.83 3.97 7.35
N LEU A 295 1.87 3.98 8.17
CA LEU A 295 2.49 2.82 8.80
C LEU A 295 1.88 2.68 10.21
N PRO A 296 0.97 1.71 10.45
CA PRO A 296 0.28 1.58 11.74
C PRO A 296 1.20 1.24 12.92
N GLU A 297 2.38 0.69 12.65
CA GLU A 297 3.33 0.27 13.66
C GLU A 297 4.61 1.08 13.58
N SER A 298 5.06 1.58 14.73
CA SER A 298 6.41 2.14 14.89
C SER A 298 7.42 1.06 15.24
N SER A 299 8.68 1.25 14.89
CA SER A 299 9.75 0.38 15.37
C SER A 299 10.01 0.50 16.89
N PHE A 300 9.49 1.56 17.53
CA PHE A 300 9.76 1.92 18.93
C PHE A 300 8.49 1.96 19.79
N PRO A 301 7.84 0.83 20.13
CA PRO A 301 6.54 0.82 20.79
C PRO A 301 6.52 1.40 22.22
N ARG A 302 7.69 1.59 22.85
CA ARG A 302 7.84 2.13 24.21
C ARG A 302 8.23 3.61 24.24
N ALA A 303 8.46 4.20 23.08
CA ALA A 303 8.84 5.59 22.93
C ALA A 303 7.92 6.23 21.88
N GLN A 304 7.79 7.55 21.93
CA GLN A 304 6.92 8.26 20.99
C GLN A 304 7.73 9.30 20.25
N TYR A 305 7.40 9.45 18.98
CA TYR A 305 7.85 10.59 18.21
C TYR A 305 7.09 11.83 18.64
N LYS A 306 7.78 12.96 18.80
CA LYS A 306 7.13 14.25 19.08
C LYS A 306 6.31 14.69 17.89
N TYR A 307 6.83 14.50 16.68
CA TYR A 307 6.20 14.92 15.43
C TYR A 307 5.72 13.70 14.62
N GLY A 308 4.96 13.98 13.56
CA GLY A 308 4.68 12.99 12.53
C GLY A 308 5.70 13.08 11.40
N TYR A 309 5.88 11.98 10.67
CA TYR A 309 6.84 11.91 9.56
C TYR A 309 6.20 11.28 8.34
N ASP A 310 6.37 11.90 7.18
CA ASP A 310 6.07 11.28 5.88
C ASP A 310 7.36 11.05 5.10
N PHE A 311 7.79 9.80 5.01
CA PHE A 311 9.03 9.41 4.35
C PHE A 311 8.84 9.39 2.83
N GLN A 312 9.78 10.02 2.10
CA GLN A 312 9.79 10.00 0.64
C GLN A 312 10.24 8.65 0.07
N TYR A 313 11.00 7.89 0.87
CA TYR A 313 11.47 6.56 0.52
C TYR A 313 11.68 5.73 1.79
N GLY A 314 11.68 4.41 1.63
CA GLY A 314 11.88 3.49 2.74
C GLY A 314 11.54 2.06 2.36
N ILE A 315 12.17 1.11 3.03
CA ILE A 315 11.88 -0.31 2.84
C ILE A 315 10.85 -0.71 3.89
N SER A 316 9.64 -1.08 3.45
CA SER A 316 8.60 -1.59 4.34
C SER A 316 8.71 -3.10 4.54
N THR A 317 8.21 -3.58 5.66
CA THR A 317 8.01 -5.02 5.92
C THR A 317 7.04 -5.65 4.91
N THR A 318 7.03 -6.97 4.80
CA THR A 318 6.09 -7.70 3.92
C THR A 318 4.62 -7.44 4.25
N SER A 319 4.30 -7.18 5.52
CA SER A 319 2.96 -6.75 5.96
C SER A 319 2.64 -5.30 5.60
N GLY A 320 3.67 -4.50 5.29
CA GLY A 320 3.53 -3.07 4.98
C GLY A 320 3.14 -2.21 6.18
N ARG A 321 3.22 -2.74 7.41
CA ARG A 321 2.74 -2.07 8.63
C ARG A 321 3.79 -1.19 9.32
N ARG A 322 5.07 -1.44 9.04
CA ARG A 322 6.24 -0.69 9.54
C ARG A 322 7.41 -0.75 8.56
N LEU A 323 8.43 0.07 8.79
CA LEU A 323 9.72 -0.03 8.11
C LEU A 323 10.46 -1.33 8.49
N ALA A 324 11.36 -1.77 7.62
CA ALA A 324 12.02 -3.07 7.72
C ALA A 324 13.01 -3.16 8.89
N SER A 325 13.53 -2.03 9.38
CA SER A 325 14.52 -1.98 10.45
C SER A 325 14.35 -0.72 11.30
N PRO A 326 14.45 -0.81 12.64
CA PRO A 326 14.47 0.36 13.52
C PRO A 326 15.63 1.33 13.21
N LEU A 327 16.80 0.80 12.83
CA LEU A 327 17.94 1.63 12.44
C LEU A 327 17.65 2.39 11.16
N HIS A 328 17.02 1.74 10.18
CA HIS A 328 16.61 2.40 8.94
C HIS A 328 15.56 3.51 9.20
N GLU A 329 14.64 3.29 10.14
CA GLU A 329 13.66 4.30 10.57
C GLU A 329 14.35 5.52 11.22
N LEU A 330 15.32 5.30 12.12
CA LEU A 330 16.09 6.39 12.74
C LEU A 330 16.95 7.13 11.72
N ASP A 331 17.62 6.42 10.80
CA ASP A 331 18.43 7.04 9.75
C ASP A 331 17.59 7.99 8.89
N LEU A 332 16.39 7.58 8.48
CA LEU A 332 15.48 8.43 7.71
C LEU A 332 15.03 9.66 8.49
N VAL A 333 14.69 9.51 9.78
CA VAL A 333 14.32 10.63 10.64
C VAL A 333 15.49 11.60 10.81
N CYS A 334 16.72 11.09 10.98
CA CYS A 334 17.93 11.91 11.06
C CYS A 334 18.17 12.68 9.77
N CYS A 335 18.08 12.04 8.60
CA CYS A 335 18.22 12.71 7.30
C CYS A 335 17.17 13.82 7.10
N ILE A 336 15.92 13.60 7.56
CA ILE A 336 14.88 14.63 7.50
C ILE A 336 15.24 15.82 8.40
N TRP A 337 15.69 15.59 9.64
CA TRP A 337 16.07 16.67 10.54
C TRP A 337 17.30 17.43 10.09
N ASP A 338 18.31 16.72 9.59
CA ASP A 338 19.52 17.29 9.00
C ASP A 338 19.16 18.27 7.88
N ALA A 339 18.41 17.80 6.87
CA ALA A 339 17.97 18.63 5.77
C ALA A 339 17.06 19.79 6.22
N ALA A 340 16.16 19.55 7.18
CA ALA A 340 15.29 20.59 7.72
C ALA A 340 16.09 21.71 8.43
N ILE A 341 17.13 21.35 9.18
CA ILE A 341 18.00 22.30 9.88
C ILE A 341 18.82 23.10 8.88
N CYS A 342 19.43 22.44 7.89
CA CYS A 342 20.27 23.10 6.89
C CYS A 342 19.44 24.01 5.95
N GLU A 343 18.31 23.53 5.44
CA GLU A 343 17.52 24.27 4.43
C GLU A 343 16.51 25.25 5.05
N LYS A 344 16.02 24.96 6.26
CA LYS A 344 14.88 25.65 6.90
C LYS A 344 15.14 25.97 8.37
N SER A 345 16.38 26.37 8.65
CA SER A 345 16.92 26.66 10.00
C SER A 345 15.97 27.46 10.90
N VAL A 346 15.39 28.55 10.39
CA VAL A 346 14.45 29.44 11.11
C VAL A 346 13.28 28.67 11.75
N TYR A 347 12.80 27.61 11.09
CA TYR A 347 11.68 26.81 11.58
C TYR A 347 12.14 25.55 12.31
N ALA A 348 13.19 24.88 11.82
CA ALA A 348 13.62 23.58 12.31
C ALA A 348 14.48 23.69 13.59
N VAL A 349 15.46 24.60 13.63
CA VAL A 349 16.42 24.70 14.74
C VAL A 349 15.73 24.97 16.08
N PRO A 350 14.83 25.96 16.23
CA PRO A 350 14.18 26.19 17.52
C PRO A 350 13.42 24.96 18.04
N ARG A 351 12.75 24.23 17.14
CA ARG A 351 11.97 23.03 17.48
C ARG A 351 12.87 21.86 17.87
N PHE A 352 13.96 21.67 17.16
CA PHE A 352 14.94 20.62 17.47
C PHE A 352 15.62 20.89 18.81
N VAL A 353 16.03 22.14 19.07
CA VAL A 353 16.57 22.57 20.37
C VAL A 353 15.54 22.34 21.49
N ASP A 354 14.27 22.68 21.28
CA ASP A 354 13.21 22.39 22.26
C ASP A 354 13.04 20.89 22.54
N MET A 355 13.30 20.01 21.56
CA MET A 355 13.29 18.55 21.79
C MET A 355 14.48 18.10 22.63
N VAL A 356 15.68 18.58 22.30
CA VAL A 356 16.92 18.22 23.00
C VAL A 356 16.86 18.69 24.47
N LEU A 357 16.33 19.89 24.73
CA LEU A 357 16.26 20.45 26.07
C LEU A 357 15.04 19.98 26.88
N GLY A 358 13.93 19.63 26.22
CA GLY A 358 12.61 19.49 26.83
C GLY A 358 12.22 18.10 27.34
N ARG A 359 13.12 17.34 28.00
CA ARG A 359 12.91 15.95 28.50
C ARG A 359 11.43 15.56 28.76
N PRO A 360 10.97 14.36 28.35
CA PRO A 360 11.78 13.12 28.21
C PRO A 360 12.13 12.74 26.75
N TRP A 361 13.19 11.94 26.63
CA TRP A 361 13.78 11.37 25.41
C TRP A 361 12.75 10.93 24.36
N VAL A 362 12.53 11.78 23.37
CA VAL A 362 11.70 11.48 22.20
C VAL A 362 12.52 10.69 21.19
N VAL A 363 11.87 9.83 20.41
CA VAL A 363 12.58 8.97 19.43
C VAL A 363 13.31 9.81 18.38
N ASP A 364 12.79 11.01 18.10
CA ASP A 364 13.31 11.98 17.14
C ASP A 364 14.80 12.32 17.33
N ILE A 365 15.33 12.18 18.56
CA ILE A 365 16.71 12.49 18.92
C ILE A 365 17.53 11.24 19.33
N MET A 366 16.94 10.04 19.30
CA MET A 366 17.59 8.80 19.76
C MET A 366 18.77 8.37 18.87
N GLY A 367 18.77 8.78 17.59
CA GLY A 367 19.87 8.48 16.67
C GLY A 367 21.15 9.27 16.93
N LEU A 368 21.13 10.30 17.79
CA LEU A 368 22.27 11.18 18.02
C LEU A 368 23.37 10.56 18.89
N ASP A 369 23.00 9.72 19.86
CA ASP A 369 23.93 9.20 20.88
C ASP A 369 24.92 8.14 20.33
N ASP A 370 24.57 7.45 19.25
CA ASP A 370 25.39 6.38 18.63
C ASP A 370 26.21 6.86 17.41
N GLY A 371 26.43 8.18 17.27
CA GLY A 371 27.14 8.77 16.14
C GLY A 371 26.30 8.79 14.84
N GLY A 372 24.97 8.83 14.98
CA GLY A 372 24.05 8.75 13.86
C GLY A 372 23.82 10.08 13.14
N GLY A 373 24.13 10.07 11.85
CA GLY A 373 23.27 10.57 10.76
C GLY A 373 23.19 12.08 10.51
N MET A 374 23.32 12.95 11.50
CA MET A 374 23.32 14.41 11.26
C MET A 374 24.69 14.89 10.81
N GLY A 375 24.72 15.75 9.80
CA GLY A 375 25.94 16.37 9.29
C GLY A 375 26.49 17.44 10.23
N ASP A 376 27.80 17.68 10.14
CA ASP A 376 28.52 18.63 10.99
C ASP A 376 27.88 20.03 11.00
N GLU A 377 27.37 20.50 9.85
CA GLU A 377 26.70 21.79 9.71
C GLU A 377 25.41 21.89 10.54
N ALA A 378 24.58 20.84 10.51
CA ALA A 378 23.34 20.82 11.28
C ALA A 378 23.61 20.72 12.79
N VAL A 379 24.61 19.92 13.18
CA VAL A 379 25.06 19.82 14.57
C VAL A 379 25.59 21.17 15.07
N GLU A 380 26.43 21.84 14.29
CA GLU A 380 26.96 23.16 14.63
C GLU A 380 25.82 24.20 14.78
N ALA A 381 24.85 24.20 13.87
CA ALA A 381 23.70 25.11 13.94
C ALA A 381 22.86 24.91 15.23
N VAL A 382 22.61 23.66 15.61
CA VAL A 382 21.89 23.32 16.85
C VAL A 382 22.72 23.71 18.08
N TRP A 383 24.03 23.41 18.07
CA TRP A 383 24.93 23.76 19.15
C TRP A 383 24.96 25.27 19.41
N TRP A 384 25.16 26.08 18.36
CA TRP A 384 25.14 27.54 18.47
C TRP A 384 23.81 28.04 19.03
N ALA A 385 22.68 27.48 18.59
CA ALA A 385 21.37 27.87 19.11
C ALA A 385 21.19 27.52 20.60
N ILE A 386 21.69 26.37 21.05
CA ILE A 386 21.70 26.00 22.48
C ILE A 386 22.56 26.97 23.28
N VAL A 387 23.78 27.25 22.83
CA VAL A 387 24.72 28.16 23.50
C VAL A 387 24.10 29.54 23.62
N VAL A 388 23.61 30.12 22.51
CA VAL A 388 22.98 31.45 22.50
C VAL A 388 21.77 31.51 23.42
N ARG A 389 20.88 30.50 23.40
CA ARG A 389 19.72 30.44 24.31
C ARG A 389 20.14 30.35 25.77
N GLY A 390 21.17 29.57 26.07
CA GLY A 390 21.76 29.47 27.41
C GLY A 390 22.34 30.80 27.91
N TYR A 391 22.98 31.59 27.03
CA TYR A 391 23.46 32.93 27.36
C TYR A 391 22.32 33.88 27.74
N TYR A 392 21.19 33.88 27.01
CA TYR A 392 20.04 34.73 27.34
C TYR A 392 19.27 34.27 28.60
N CYS A 393 19.23 32.97 28.89
CA CYS A 393 18.60 32.48 30.13
C CYS A 393 19.45 32.78 31.39
N CYS A 394 20.77 32.96 31.25
CA CYS A 394 21.64 33.32 32.37
C CYS A 394 21.58 34.81 32.75
N GLU A 395 21.13 35.70 31.85
CA GLU A 395 20.97 37.13 32.15
C GLU A 395 19.68 37.42 32.94
N GLU A 396 18.66 36.56 32.85
CA GLU A 396 17.43 36.61 33.66
C GLU A 396 17.44 35.54 34.77
N GLY A 397 18.46 35.59 35.63
CA GLY A 397 18.37 35.16 37.04
C GLY A 397 18.13 33.68 37.34
N GLN A 398 19.19 32.88 37.34
CA GLN A 398 19.62 32.03 38.48
C GLN A 398 20.83 31.19 38.04
N VAL A 399 21.80 31.06 38.94
CA VAL A 399 23.00 30.21 38.80
C VAL A 399 22.53 28.77 38.57
N ALA A 400 22.67 28.26 37.35
CA ALA A 400 22.47 26.85 37.04
C ALA A 400 23.83 26.17 37.00
N ASP A 401 24.01 25.21 37.91
CA ASP A 401 25.13 24.28 37.97
C ASP A 401 25.40 23.63 36.61
N GLY A 402 26.68 23.44 36.33
CA GLY A 402 27.24 23.06 35.04
C GLY A 402 26.54 21.90 34.35
N ILE A 403 26.01 22.20 33.16
CA ILE A 403 25.71 21.19 32.15
C ILE A 403 27.04 20.74 31.54
N VAL A 404 27.59 19.64 32.05
CA VAL A 404 28.65 18.89 31.39
C VAL A 404 28.00 17.97 30.36
N LEU A 405 27.92 18.42 29.11
CA LEU A 405 27.69 17.54 27.96
C LEU A 405 29.06 16.98 27.55
N GLN A 406 29.46 15.86 28.14
CA GLN A 406 30.57 15.07 27.62
C GLN A 406 30.04 14.11 26.55
N GLY A 407 30.60 14.21 25.35
CA GLY A 407 30.41 13.26 24.24
C GLY A 407 29.36 13.72 23.23
N TRP A 408 29.74 14.69 22.39
CA TRP A 408 29.19 14.89 21.05
C TRP A 408 30.34 14.70 20.07
#